data_AF-A0A1H4SP86-F1
#
_entry.id   AF-A0A1H4SP86-F1
#
_cell.length_a   1.000
_cell.length_b   1.000
_cell.length_c   1.000
_cell.angle_alpha   90.00
_cell.angle_beta   90.00
_cell.angle_gamma   90.00
#
_symmetry.space_group_name_H-M   'P 1'
#
loop_
_entity.id
_entity.type
_entity.pdbx_description
1 polymer ?
#
loop_
_entity_poly.entity_id
_entity_poly.type
_entity_poly.pdbx_seq_one_letter_code
_entity_poly.pdbx_strand_id
1 'polypeptide(L)'
;MTIDDWLSSEEQDYKTALALYEALPNCNKYFLKAMQKESRQNLMKLKYQLEKNKHLCTAPAILERKNVSEEEIQIKSEFAAKPSYKPSVQIKDLPFELHPVYTEQKNNFALACSLKMQLNTLQEHEIEYKALDLIIKIDALFKTIKEAWKIIDYYTDHKEVIQIPENDLENLNLAQLSNKKNSLRSSITRQKARKEKLQIELKNTVLRNKKLKLEANILKSKKKLLELESSLSFVLKLLVEK
;
A
#
# COMPACT_ATOMS: atom_id res chain seq x y z
N MET A 1 6.41 46.27 -4.55
CA MET A 1 6.49 45.85 -3.14
C MET A 1 7.02 44.43 -3.13
N THR A 2 8.08 44.13 -2.39
CA THR A 2 8.53 42.73 -2.26
C THR A 2 7.74 42.04 -1.15
N ILE A 3 7.74 40.70 -1.14
CA ILE A 3 7.09 39.91 -0.08
C ILE A 3 7.66 40.29 1.30
N ASP A 4 8.94 40.63 1.37
CA ASP A 4 9.63 41.01 2.59
C ASP A 4 9.25 42.41 3.09
N ASP A 5 9.02 43.34 2.16
CA ASP A 5 8.51 44.67 2.48
C ASP A 5 7.07 44.59 3.01
N TRP A 6 6.23 43.70 2.43
CA TRP A 6 4.84 43.51 2.86
C TRP A 6 4.74 42.80 4.22
N LEU A 7 5.58 41.80 4.47
CA LEU A 7 5.60 41.10 5.76
C LEU A 7 6.07 42.00 6.92
N SER A 8 6.90 43.00 6.62
CA SER A 8 7.47 43.94 7.59
C SER A 8 6.62 45.20 7.79
N SER A 9 5.60 45.42 6.96
CA SER A 9 4.69 46.57 7.05
C SER A 9 3.66 46.38 8.17
N GLU A 10 3.40 47.44 8.95
CA GLU A 10 2.40 47.44 10.04
C GLU A 10 0.95 47.34 9.50
N GLU A 11 0.70 47.88 8.31
CA GLU A 11 -0.58 47.76 7.61
C GLU A 11 -0.49 46.68 6.51
N GLN A 12 -0.91 45.47 6.85
CA GLN A 12 -0.99 44.33 5.92
C GLN A 12 -2.24 44.43 5.05
N ASP A 13 -2.17 45.26 4.01
CA ASP A 13 -3.27 45.38 3.03
C ASP A 13 -3.51 44.04 2.32
N TYR A 14 -4.77 43.62 2.27
CA TYR A 14 -5.19 42.32 1.76
C TYR A 14 -5.04 42.20 0.24
N LYS A 15 -5.28 43.31 -0.47
CA LYS A 15 -5.27 43.34 -1.95
C LYS A 15 -3.84 43.22 -2.49
N THR A 16 -2.89 43.89 -1.86
CA THR A 16 -1.47 43.79 -2.21
C THR A 16 -0.94 42.38 -1.97
N ALA A 17 -1.37 41.74 -0.89
CA ALA A 17 -0.98 40.38 -0.55
C ALA A 17 -1.44 39.33 -1.59
N LEU A 18 -2.66 39.48 -2.12
CA LEU A 18 -3.18 38.62 -3.20
C LEU A 18 -2.38 38.79 -4.50
N ALA A 19 -2.06 40.04 -4.87
CA ALA A 19 -1.25 40.33 -6.06
C ALA A 19 0.17 39.74 -5.93
N LEU A 20 0.76 39.79 -4.72
CA LEU A 20 2.06 39.17 -4.44
C LEU A 20 2.01 37.65 -4.55
N TYR A 21 0.92 37.02 -4.12
CA TYR A 21 0.76 35.57 -4.22
C TYR A 21 0.47 35.11 -5.67
N GLU A 22 -0.25 35.91 -6.45
CA GLU A 22 -0.49 35.65 -7.88
C GLU A 22 0.79 35.74 -8.71
N ALA A 23 1.72 36.60 -8.33
CA ALA A 23 3.02 36.75 -8.99
C ALA A 23 4.02 35.60 -8.72
N LEU A 24 3.70 34.64 -7.84
CA LEU A 24 4.58 33.50 -7.53
C LEU A 24 4.54 32.41 -8.63
N PRO A 25 5.68 31.78 -8.97
CA PRO A 25 5.75 30.77 -10.03
C PRO A 25 4.96 29.49 -9.74
N ASN A 26 4.75 29.15 -8.45
CA ASN A 26 4.01 27.97 -8.00
C ASN A 26 2.65 28.32 -7.39
N CYS A 27 1.93 29.27 -7.99
CA CYS A 27 0.65 29.73 -7.47
C CYS A 27 -0.46 28.66 -7.62
N ASN A 28 -1.12 28.32 -6.51
CA ASN A 28 -2.29 27.44 -6.53
C ASN A 28 -3.56 28.25 -6.84
N LYS A 29 -4.12 28.05 -8.05
CA LYS A 29 -5.33 28.74 -8.52
C LYS A 29 -6.58 28.50 -7.66
N TYR A 30 -6.69 27.33 -7.02
CA TYR A 30 -7.81 27.03 -6.11
C TYR A 30 -7.68 27.78 -4.79
N PHE A 31 -6.44 27.94 -4.30
CA PHE A 31 -6.17 28.74 -3.11
C PHE A 31 -6.53 30.21 -3.35
N LEU A 32 -6.14 30.78 -4.50
CA LEU A 32 -6.52 32.16 -4.86
C LEU A 32 -8.05 32.36 -4.89
N LYS A 33 -8.79 31.45 -5.53
CA LYS A 33 -10.27 31.52 -5.56
C LYS A 33 -10.89 31.47 -4.16
N ALA A 34 -10.35 30.64 -3.27
CA ALA A 34 -10.82 30.56 -1.89
C ALA A 34 -10.48 31.81 -1.06
N MET A 35 -9.40 32.52 -1.40
CA MET A 35 -8.93 33.74 -0.74
C MET A 35 -9.45 35.03 -1.38
N GLN A 36 -10.46 35.00 -2.25
CA GLN A 36 -11.04 36.23 -2.80
C GLN A 36 -11.86 37.03 -1.77
N LYS A 37 -12.37 36.36 -0.73
CA LYS A 37 -13.13 37.03 0.35
C LYS A 37 -12.20 37.47 1.46
N GLU A 38 -12.16 38.78 1.70
CA GLU A 38 -11.38 39.35 2.79
C GLU A 38 -11.94 38.90 4.15
N SER A 39 -11.07 38.26 4.94
CA SER A 39 -11.37 37.80 6.29
C SER A 39 -10.06 37.70 7.06
N ARG A 40 -10.11 37.97 8.37
CA ARG A 40 -8.96 37.86 9.26
C ARG A 40 -8.29 36.48 9.21
N GLN A 41 -9.08 35.42 9.03
CA GLN A 41 -8.57 34.05 8.90
C GLN A 41 -7.87 33.82 7.56
N ASN A 42 -8.38 34.42 6.49
CA ASN A 42 -7.81 34.30 5.15
C ASN A 42 -6.50 35.10 5.03
N LEU A 43 -6.42 36.27 5.67
CA LEU A 43 -5.19 37.06 5.78
C LEU A 43 -4.08 36.25 6.46
N MET A 44 -4.37 35.57 7.57
CA MET A 44 -3.40 34.71 8.26
C MET A 44 -2.91 33.55 7.37
N LYS A 45 -3.82 32.90 6.64
CA LYS A 45 -3.47 31.82 5.70
C LYS A 45 -2.62 32.31 4.55
N LEU A 46 -2.92 33.50 4.03
CA LEU A 46 -2.20 34.10 2.92
C LEU A 46 -0.80 34.56 3.36
N LYS A 47 -0.68 35.15 4.55
CA LYS A 47 0.61 35.47 5.20
C LYS A 47 1.49 34.23 5.33
N TYR A 48 0.93 33.12 5.83
CA TYR A 48 1.64 31.85 5.94
C TYR A 48 2.14 31.33 4.58
N GLN A 49 1.33 31.44 3.52
CA GLN A 49 1.75 31.01 2.19
C GLN A 49 2.82 31.92 1.60
N LEU A 50 2.74 33.23 1.80
CA LEU A 50 3.77 34.17 1.36
C LEU A 50 5.10 33.94 2.09
N GLU A 51 5.07 33.74 3.41
CA GLU A 51 6.24 33.42 4.23
C GLU A 51 6.89 32.10 3.78
N LYS A 52 6.07 31.07 3.53
CA LYS A 52 6.54 29.79 3.00
C LYS A 52 7.24 29.92 1.65
N ASN A 53 6.77 30.81 0.78
CA ASN A 53 7.27 30.99 -0.59
C ASN A 53 8.25 32.17 -0.74
N LYS A 54 8.66 32.80 0.37
CA LYS A 54 9.61 33.93 0.40
C LYS A 54 10.90 33.66 -0.37
N HIS A 55 11.43 32.44 -0.27
CA HIS A 55 12.67 32.02 -0.92
C HIS A 55 12.57 31.86 -2.45
N LEU A 56 11.36 31.84 -3.01
CA LEU A 56 11.14 31.72 -4.47
C LEU A 56 11.13 33.09 -5.17
N CYS A 57 11.21 34.19 -4.42
CA CYS A 57 10.99 35.54 -4.92
C CYS A 57 12.27 36.38 -5.12
N THR A 58 13.46 35.78 -4.96
CA THR A 58 14.74 36.41 -5.35
C THR A 58 14.92 36.28 -6.86
N ALA A 59 15.17 37.41 -7.52
CA ALA A 59 15.05 37.67 -8.97
C ALA A 59 15.89 36.75 -9.91
N PRO A 60 15.66 36.80 -11.25
CA PRO A 60 15.47 35.64 -12.10
C PRO A 60 16.80 34.98 -12.50
N ALA A 61 16.99 33.72 -12.14
CA ALA A 61 17.91 32.87 -12.89
C ALA A 61 17.20 32.48 -14.19
N ILE A 62 17.71 32.99 -15.30
CA ILE A 62 17.40 32.52 -16.66
C ILE A 62 17.52 31.00 -16.62
N LEU A 63 16.39 30.30 -16.75
CA LEU A 63 16.40 28.88 -17.03
C LEU A 63 16.91 28.75 -18.47
N GLU A 64 18.21 28.58 -18.62
CA GLU A 64 18.75 27.96 -19.83
C GLU A 64 18.01 26.64 -19.99
N ARG A 65 17.18 26.56 -21.04
CA ARG A 65 16.74 25.27 -21.57
C ARG A 65 18.01 24.56 -22.04
N LYS A 66 18.63 23.80 -21.14
CA LYS A 66 19.38 22.63 -21.57
C LYS A 66 18.38 21.76 -22.30
N ASN A 67 18.54 21.69 -23.62
CA ASN A 67 18.00 20.60 -24.42
C ASN A 67 18.38 19.32 -23.69
N VAL A 68 17.38 18.66 -23.11
CA VAL A 68 17.53 17.34 -22.54
C VAL A 68 17.67 16.42 -23.75
N SER A 69 18.92 16.16 -24.14
CA SER A 69 19.27 14.92 -24.80
C SER A 69 18.66 13.77 -24.01
N GLU A 70 18.15 12.77 -24.71
CA GLU A 70 17.59 11.52 -24.21
C GLU A 70 18.61 10.79 -23.31
N GLU A 71 18.79 11.29 -22.10
CA GLU A 71 19.43 10.56 -21.02
C GLU A 71 18.30 9.99 -20.18
N GLU A 72 18.14 8.69 -20.37
CA GLU A 72 17.34 7.77 -19.58
C GLU A 72 17.17 8.31 -18.17
N ILE A 73 15.93 8.69 -17.84
CA ILE A 73 15.54 8.92 -16.45
C ILE A 73 15.72 7.57 -15.76
N GLN A 74 16.89 7.32 -15.19
CA GLN A 74 17.10 6.30 -14.19
C GLN A 74 16.32 6.74 -12.95
N ILE A 75 15.02 6.47 -12.98
CA ILE A 75 14.21 6.35 -11.78
C ILE A 75 14.93 5.26 -10.99
N LYS A 76 15.74 5.66 -10.01
CA LYS A 76 16.25 4.76 -8.99
C LYS A 76 15.02 4.18 -8.31
N SER A 77 14.65 2.98 -8.76
CA SER A 77 13.61 2.16 -8.19
C SER A 77 14.05 1.75 -6.78
N GLU A 78 13.78 2.60 -5.79
CA GLU A 78 13.77 2.23 -4.37
C GLU A 78 12.68 1.17 -4.06
N PHE A 79 11.89 0.77 -5.05
CA PHE A 79 10.96 -0.35 -5.01
C PHE A 79 11.59 -1.72 -5.32
N ALA A 80 12.91 -1.83 -5.47
CA ALA A 80 13.57 -3.14 -5.54
C ALA A 80 13.71 -3.79 -4.16
N ALA A 81 12.65 -3.79 -3.36
CA ALA A 81 12.56 -4.70 -2.23
C ALA A 81 12.60 -6.13 -2.82
N LYS A 82 13.63 -6.90 -2.46
CA LYS A 82 13.73 -8.31 -2.87
C LYS A 82 12.38 -8.98 -2.62
N PRO A 83 11.87 -9.78 -3.57
CA PRO A 83 10.62 -10.49 -3.35
C PRO A 83 10.75 -11.25 -2.03
N SER A 84 9.77 -11.07 -1.14
CA SER A 84 9.73 -11.75 0.17
C SER A 84 9.58 -13.27 0.05
N TYR A 85 9.44 -13.78 -1.18
CA TYR A 85 9.14 -15.16 -1.51
C TYR A 85 10.33 -15.83 -2.19
N LYS A 86 10.47 -17.15 -2.05
CA LYS A 86 11.61 -17.91 -2.59
C LYS A 86 11.40 -18.24 -4.08
N PRO A 87 12.12 -17.60 -5.02
CA PRO A 87 11.85 -17.76 -6.45
C PRO A 87 12.25 -19.13 -7.03
N SER A 88 13.00 -19.95 -6.28
CA SER A 88 13.55 -21.23 -6.76
C SER A 88 12.62 -22.44 -6.59
N VAL A 89 11.40 -22.26 -6.08
CA VAL A 89 10.48 -23.38 -5.83
C VAL A 89 9.92 -23.94 -7.13
N GLN A 90 10.18 -25.22 -7.40
CA GLN A 90 9.62 -25.95 -8.53
C GLN A 90 8.39 -26.76 -8.10
N ILE A 91 7.44 -26.96 -9.01
CA ILE A 91 6.20 -27.71 -8.73
C ILE A 91 6.47 -29.14 -8.24
N LYS A 92 7.54 -29.79 -8.74
CA LYS A 92 7.96 -31.14 -8.33
C LYS A 92 8.37 -31.23 -6.85
N ASP A 93 8.79 -30.11 -6.26
CA ASP A 93 9.22 -30.04 -4.86
C ASP A 93 8.04 -29.81 -3.90
N LEU A 94 6.85 -29.56 -4.47
CA LEU A 94 5.60 -29.33 -3.77
C LEU A 94 4.75 -30.61 -3.76
N PRO A 95 3.98 -30.84 -2.68
CA PRO A 95 3.06 -31.95 -2.60
C PRO A 95 1.84 -31.65 -3.48
N PHE A 96 1.12 -32.68 -3.91
CA PHE A 96 0.03 -32.57 -4.88
C PHE A 96 -1.06 -31.59 -4.44
N GLU A 97 -1.31 -31.46 -3.14
CA GLU A 97 -2.28 -30.54 -2.56
C GLU A 97 -1.94 -29.07 -2.82
N LEU A 98 -0.67 -28.72 -3.02
CA LEU A 98 -0.23 -27.35 -3.31
C LEU A 98 -0.05 -27.08 -4.82
N HIS A 99 -0.17 -28.09 -5.69
CA HIS A 99 -0.06 -27.90 -7.14
C HIS A 99 -1.11 -26.95 -7.71
N PRO A 100 -2.39 -27.01 -7.28
CA PRO A 100 -3.40 -26.04 -7.73
C PRO A 100 -3.03 -24.61 -7.34
N VAL A 101 -2.60 -24.38 -6.09
CA VAL A 101 -2.18 -23.07 -5.58
C VAL A 101 -0.99 -22.52 -6.36
N TYR A 102 0.01 -23.36 -6.64
CA TYR A 102 1.17 -22.98 -7.46
C TYR A 102 0.77 -22.61 -8.89
N THR A 103 -0.11 -23.40 -9.50
CA THR A 103 -0.58 -23.16 -10.88
C THR A 103 -1.39 -21.87 -10.97
N GLU A 104 -2.32 -21.66 -10.02
CA GLU A 104 -3.12 -20.44 -9.93
C GLU A 104 -2.24 -19.21 -9.74
N GLN A 105 -1.20 -19.28 -8.90
CA GLN A 105 -0.23 -18.21 -8.73
C GLN A 105 0.45 -17.80 -10.04
N LYS A 106 0.87 -18.77 -10.85
CA LYS A 106 1.50 -18.51 -12.15
C LYS A 106 0.52 -17.90 -13.14
N ASN A 107 -0.71 -18.42 -13.19
CA ASN A 107 -1.77 -17.89 -14.03
C ASN A 107 -2.14 -16.45 -13.65
N ASN A 108 -2.30 -16.17 -12.36
CA ASN A 108 -2.56 -14.82 -11.84
C ASN A 108 -1.44 -13.84 -12.20
N PHE A 109 -0.18 -14.29 -12.15
CA PHE A 109 0.96 -13.46 -12.55
C PHE A 109 0.93 -13.16 -14.05
N ALA A 110 0.70 -14.17 -14.90
CA ALA A 110 0.57 -13.97 -16.34
C ALA A 110 -0.60 -13.02 -16.68
N LEU A 111 -1.73 -13.18 -16.00
CA LEU A 111 -2.89 -12.29 -16.15
C LEU A 111 -2.57 -10.86 -15.72
N ALA A 112 -1.88 -10.66 -14.59
CA ALA A 112 -1.47 -9.33 -14.14
C ALA A 112 -0.52 -8.66 -15.15
N CYS A 113 0.42 -9.41 -15.72
CA CYS A 113 1.27 -8.93 -16.82
C CYS A 113 0.44 -8.52 -18.05
N SER A 114 -0.52 -9.35 -18.46
CA SER A 114 -1.41 -9.04 -19.58
C SER A 114 -2.23 -7.76 -19.33
N LEU A 115 -2.83 -7.61 -18.15
CA LEU A 115 -3.56 -6.41 -17.76
C LEU A 115 -2.66 -5.18 -17.69
N LYS A 116 -1.41 -5.33 -17.26
CA LYS A 116 -0.43 -4.23 -17.27
C LYS A 116 -0.09 -3.80 -18.70
N MET A 117 0.01 -4.73 -19.64
CA MET A 117 0.18 -4.40 -21.06
C MET A 117 -1.05 -3.63 -21.58
N GLN A 118 -2.26 -4.09 -21.27
CA GLN A 118 -3.51 -3.38 -21.65
C GLN A 118 -3.56 -1.96 -21.06
N LEU A 119 -3.16 -1.80 -19.79
CA LEU A 119 -3.08 -0.50 -19.12
C LEU A 119 -2.13 0.46 -19.85
N ASN A 120 -0.99 -0.05 -20.33
CA ASN A 120 -0.03 0.77 -21.06
C ASN A 120 -0.50 1.15 -22.48
N THR A 121 -1.49 0.45 -23.03
CA THR A 121 -2.05 0.73 -24.36
C THR A 121 -3.25 1.69 -24.35
N LEU A 122 -3.73 2.09 -23.16
CA LEU A 122 -4.85 3.03 -23.06
C LEU A 122 -4.46 4.41 -23.60
N GLN A 123 -5.35 5.01 -24.39
CA GLN A 123 -5.19 6.35 -24.93
C GLN A 123 -5.72 7.42 -23.95
N GLU A 124 -5.25 8.67 -24.06
CA GLU A 124 -5.51 9.76 -23.08
C GLU A 124 -6.99 9.98 -22.72
N HIS A 125 -7.90 9.74 -23.65
CA HIS A 125 -9.34 9.92 -23.46
C HIS A 125 -10.02 8.77 -22.68
N GLU A 126 -9.33 7.63 -22.50
CA GLU A 126 -9.85 6.45 -21.77
C GLU A 126 -9.25 6.29 -20.37
N ILE A 127 -8.32 7.19 -19.99
CA ILE A 127 -7.45 7.00 -18.81
C ILE A 127 -8.23 6.98 -17.49
N GLU A 128 -9.28 7.79 -17.30
CA GLU A 128 -9.78 7.98 -15.93
C GLU A 128 -10.43 6.73 -15.33
N TYR A 129 -11.49 6.19 -15.95
CA TYR A 129 -12.22 5.06 -15.37
C TYR A 129 -11.62 3.70 -15.74
N LYS A 130 -11.22 3.50 -17.01
CA LYS A 130 -10.69 2.20 -17.46
C LYS A 130 -9.31 1.90 -16.88
N ALA A 131 -8.44 2.90 -16.74
CA ALA A 131 -7.13 2.68 -16.13
C ALA A 131 -7.27 2.34 -14.65
N LEU A 132 -8.16 3.03 -13.92
CA LEU A 132 -8.42 2.74 -12.52
C LEU A 132 -8.92 1.30 -12.32
N ASP A 133 -9.88 0.86 -13.14
CA ASP A 133 -10.40 -0.51 -13.10
C ASP A 133 -9.30 -1.55 -13.35
N LEU A 134 -8.43 -1.31 -14.32
CA LEU A 134 -7.28 -2.18 -14.60
C LEU A 134 -6.30 -2.20 -13.43
N ILE A 135 -5.98 -1.05 -12.84
CA ILE A 135 -5.09 -0.95 -11.68
C ILE A 135 -5.65 -1.72 -10.49
N ILE A 136 -6.95 -1.59 -10.20
CA ILE A 136 -7.61 -2.32 -9.11
C ILE A 136 -7.53 -3.83 -9.35
N LYS A 137 -7.78 -4.29 -10.59
CA LYS A 137 -7.68 -5.72 -10.95
C LYS A 137 -6.25 -6.23 -10.80
N ILE A 138 -5.25 -5.47 -11.26
CA ILE A 138 -3.84 -5.82 -11.12
C ILE A 138 -3.46 -5.93 -9.65
N ASP A 139 -3.86 -4.96 -8.81
CA ASP A 139 -3.58 -4.97 -7.38
C ASP A 139 -4.25 -6.18 -6.67
N ALA A 140 -5.48 -6.51 -7.03
CA ALA A 140 -6.17 -7.70 -6.53
C ALA A 140 -5.41 -8.99 -6.87
N LEU A 141 -4.92 -9.14 -8.11
CA LEU A 141 -4.11 -10.29 -8.52
C LEU A 141 -2.78 -10.36 -7.76
N PHE A 142 -2.11 -9.24 -7.52
CA PHE A 142 -0.87 -9.25 -6.73
C PHE A 142 -1.11 -9.60 -5.26
N LYS A 143 -2.27 -9.24 -4.69
CA LYS A 143 -2.67 -9.69 -3.35
C LYS A 143 -2.86 -11.21 -3.30
N THR A 144 -3.56 -11.81 -4.26
CA THR A 144 -3.74 -13.28 -4.30
C THR A 144 -2.43 -14.01 -4.52
N ILE A 145 -1.56 -13.51 -5.42
CA ILE A 145 -0.21 -14.05 -5.64
C ILE A 145 0.59 -14.03 -4.33
N LYS A 146 0.54 -12.92 -3.58
CA LYS A 146 1.25 -12.79 -2.30
C LYS A 146 0.72 -13.79 -1.25
N GLU A 147 -0.58 -14.04 -1.23
CA GLU A 147 -1.19 -15.05 -0.34
C GLU A 147 -0.74 -16.47 -0.72
N ALA A 148 -0.75 -16.82 -2.01
CA ALA A 148 -0.26 -18.10 -2.50
C ALA A 148 1.22 -18.33 -2.13
N TRP A 149 2.07 -17.31 -2.30
CA TRP A 149 3.48 -17.39 -1.91
C TRP A 149 3.66 -17.60 -0.41
N LYS A 150 2.85 -16.99 0.47
CA LYS A 150 2.93 -17.26 1.91
C LYS A 150 2.70 -18.74 2.24
N ILE A 151 1.75 -19.38 1.56
CA ILE A 151 1.43 -20.80 1.76
C ILE A 151 2.60 -21.67 1.26
N ILE A 152 3.10 -21.38 0.07
CA ILE A 152 4.24 -22.09 -0.53
C ILE A 152 5.51 -21.92 0.34
N ASP A 153 5.83 -20.70 0.74
CA ASP A 153 6.99 -20.40 1.58
C ASP A 153 6.90 -21.12 2.93
N TYR A 154 5.71 -21.11 3.57
CA TYR A 154 5.48 -21.85 4.81
C TYR A 154 5.75 -23.34 4.64
N TYR A 155 5.26 -23.96 3.55
CA TYR A 155 5.58 -25.35 3.25
C TYR A 155 7.08 -25.56 3.00
N THR A 156 7.76 -24.67 2.29
CA THR A 156 9.20 -24.82 2.05
C THR A 156 10.02 -24.79 3.35
N ASP A 157 9.60 -23.98 4.33
CA ASP A 157 10.27 -23.83 5.62
C ASP A 157 9.96 -24.98 6.59
N HIS A 158 8.73 -25.50 6.55
CA HIS A 158 8.21 -26.39 7.61
C HIS A 158 7.79 -27.77 7.12
N LYS A 159 7.72 -27.99 5.81
CA LYS A 159 7.28 -29.24 5.15
C LYS A 159 5.91 -29.73 5.63
N GLU A 160 5.08 -28.81 6.12
CA GLU A 160 3.71 -29.07 6.54
C GLU A 160 2.74 -28.34 5.62
N VAL A 161 1.77 -29.08 5.08
CA VAL A 161 0.66 -28.49 4.32
C VAL A 161 -0.31 -27.83 5.30
N ILE A 162 -0.67 -26.59 5.01
CA ILE A 162 -1.74 -25.90 5.72
C ILE A 162 -3.03 -26.39 5.10
N GLN A 163 -3.79 -27.16 5.86
CA GLN A 163 -5.16 -27.48 5.49
C GLN A 163 -5.93 -26.16 5.58
N ILE A 164 -6.24 -25.58 4.42
CA ILE A 164 -7.29 -24.57 4.33
C ILE A 164 -8.55 -25.35 4.68
N PRO A 165 -9.21 -25.04 5.80
CA PRO A 165 -10.36 -25.82 6.17
C PRO A 165 -11.42 -25.56 5.08
N GLU A 166 -11.77 -26.61 4.32
CA GLU A 166 -13.03 -26.75 3.59
C GLU A 166 -14.15 -26.70 4.63
N ASN A 167 -14.35 -25.54 5.21
CA ASN A 167 -15.44 -25.32 6.14
C ASN A 167 -16.68 -25.10 5.28
N ASP A 168 -17.84 -25.47 5.84
CA ASP A 168 -19.21 -25.20 5.36
C ASP A 168 -19.55 -23.70 5.18
N LEU A 169 -18.55 -22.85 4.98
CA LEU A 169 -18.65 -21.40 4.82
C LEU A 169 -19.47 -21.01 3.60
N GLU A 170 -19.49 -21.85 2.55
CA GLU A 170 -20.30 -21.62 1.35
C GLU A 170 -21.81 -21.61 1.67
N ASN A 171 -22.22 -22.45 2.62
CA ASN A 171 -23.62 -22.61 3.05
C ASN A 171 -24.09 -21.51 4.02
N LEU A 172 -23.20 -20.62 4.49
CA LEU A 172 -23.56 -19.56 5.43
C LEU A 172 -24.35 -18.43 4.75
N ASN A 173 -25.34 -17.90 5.46
CA ASN A 173 -26.08 -16.70 5.07
C ASN A 173 -25.23 -15.43 5.26
N LEU A 174 -25.53 -14.33 4.54
CA LEU A 174 -24.86 -13.03 4.59
C LEU A 174 -24.62 -12.53 6.03
N ALA A 175 -25.64 -12.61 6.89
CA ALA A 175 -25.51 -12.20 8.29
C ALA A 175 -24.51 -13.08 9.07
N GLN A 176 -24.52 -14.40 8.82
CA GLN A 176 -23.60 -15.34 9.45
C GLN A 176 -22.17 -15.17 8.92
N LEU A 177 -21.99 -14.90 7.63
CA LEU A 177 -20.70 -14.55 7.02
C LEU A 177 -20.12 -13.27 7.63
N SER A 178 -20.94 -12.24 7.84
CA SER A 178 -20.51 -11.00 8.49
C SER A 178 -20.08 -11.23 9.94
N ASN A 179 -20.83 -12.02 10.71
CA ASN A 179 -20.47 -12.40 12.07
C ASN A 179 -19.18 -13.23 12.11
N LYS A 180 -19.02 -14.18 11.17
CA LYS A 180 -17.81 -14.99 11.03
C LYS A 180 -16.60 -14.13 10.70
N LYS A 181 -16.73 -13.15 9.78
CA LYS A 181 -15.70 -12.17 9.45
C LYS A 181 -15.21 -11.43 10.69
N ASN A 182 -16.13 -10.91 11.50
CA ASN A 182 -15.78 -10.18 12.72
C ASN A 182 -15.07 -11.09 13.74
N SER A 183 -15.58 -12.31 13.94
CA SER A 183 -14.97 -13.30 14.83
C SER A 183 -13.56 -13.71 14.38
N LEU A 184 -13.35 -13.90 13.08
CA LEU A 184 -12.04 -14.19 12.49
C LEU A 184 -11.07 -13.03 12.69
N ARG A 185 -11.50 -11.78 12.45
CA ARG A 185 -10.69 -10.58 12.71
C ARG A 185 -10.24 -10.51 14.17
N SER A 186 -11.15 -10.69 15.12
CA SER A 186 -10.79 -10.70 16.55
C SER A 186 -9.84 -11.84 16.89
N SER A 187 -10.03 -13.03 16.29
CA SER A 187 -9.15 -14.18 16.49
C SER A 187 -7.75 -13.95 15.94
N ILE A 188 -7.63 -13.34 14.75
CA ILE A 188 -6.35 -12.95 14.15
C ILE A 188 -5.61 -11.98 15.07
N THR A 189 -6.28 -10.93 15.57
CA THR A 189 -5.67 -9.96 16.48
C THR A 189 -5.13 -10.62 17.75
N ARG A 190 -5.94 -11.49 18.39
CA ARG A 190 -5.51 -12.26 19.57
C ARG A 190 -4.33 -13.16 19.26
N GLN A 191 -4.35 -13.84 18.11
CA GLN A 191 -3.29 -14.76 17.71
C GLN A 191 -1.98 -14.01 17.42
N LYS A 192 -2.04 -12.83 16.77
CA LYS A 192 -0.88 -11.95 16.56
C LYS A 192 -0.26 -11.51 17.89
N ALA A 193 -1.09 -11.03 18.82
CA ALA A 193 -0.62 -10.65 20.16
C ALA A 193 0.02 -11.83 20.91
N ARG A 194 -0.54 -13.03 20.81
CA ARG A 194 0.05 -14.25 21.40
C ARG A 194 1.41 -14.58 20.77
N LYS A 195 1.52 -14.53 19.44
CA LYS A 195 2.78 -14.77 18.73
C LYS A 195 3.86 -13.79 19.17
N GLU A 196 3.51 -12.51 19.29
CA GLU A 196 4.44 -11.46 19.73
C GLU A 196 4.92 -11.69 21.16
N LYS A 197 4.01 -12.02 22.09
CA LYS A 197 4.37 -12.41 23.47
C LYS A 197 5.37 -13.57 23.50
N LEU A 198 5.12 -14.62 22.72
CA LEU A 198 6.02 -15.77 22.62
C LEU A 198 7.38 -15.40 22.01
N GLN A 199 7.42 -14.47 21.04
CA GLN A 199 8.67 -13.97 20.47
C GLN A 199 9.49 -13.14 21.46
N ILE A 200 8.84 -12.32 22.29
CA ILE A 200 9.49 -11.58 23.37
C ILE A 200 10.05 -12.56 24.41
N GLU A 201 9.27 -13.57 24.81
CA GLU A 201 9.68 -14.60 25.76
C GLU A 201 10.88 -15.41 25.22
N LEU A 202 10.91 -15.73 23.92
CA LEU A 202 12.02 -16.42 23.28
C LEU A 202 13.31 -15.60 23.35
N LYS A 203 13.25 -14.28 23.11
CA LYS A 203 14.40 -13.37 23.19
C LYS A 203 15.01 -13.31 24.59
N ASN A 204 14.15 -13.35 25.63
CA ASN A 204 14.56 -13.22 27.03
C ASN A 204 14.96 -14.56 27.67
N THR A 205 14.62 -15.68 27.04
CA THR A 205 14.93 -17.01 27.58
C THR A 205 16.38 -17.38 27.32
N VAL A 206 17.11 -17.86 28.33
CA VAL A 206 18.51 -18.32 28.20
C VAL A 206 18.59 -19.84 28.02
N LEU A 207 17.70 -20.59 28.66
CA LEU A 207 17.67 -22.06 28.66
C LEU A 207 17.32 -22.66 27.28
N ARG A 208 18.23 -23.47 26.72
CA ARG A 208 18.07 -24.12 25.40
C ARG A 208 16.77 -24.94 25.28
N ASN A 209 16.43 -25.75 26.28
CA ASN A 209 15.23 -26.59 26.24
C ASN A 209 13.94 -25.77 26.26
N LYS A 210 13.94 -24.61 26.95
CA LYS A 210 12.80 -23.68 26.94
C LYS A 210 12.71 -22.94 25.61
N LYS A 211 13.85 -22.55 25.01
CA LYS A 211 13.89 -21.96 23.65
C LYS A 211 13.25 -22.87 22.61
N LEU A 212 13.64 -24.15 22.57
CA LEU A 212 13.07 -25.11 21.62
C LEU A 212 11.54 -25.26 21.76
N LYS A 213 11.03 -25.30 23.00
CA LYS A 213 9.58 -25.33 23.25
C LYS A 213 8.88 -24.05 22.79
N LEU A 214 9.49 -22.88 23.01
CA LEU A 214 8.97 -21.59 22.57
C LEU A 214 8.97 -21.47 21.05
N GLU A 215 10.03 -21.92 20.37
CA GLU A 215 10.12 -21.97 18.91
C GLU A 215 9.02 -22.86 18.32
N ALA A 216 8.80 -24.06 18.88
CA ALA A 216 7.72 -24.94 18.47
C ALA A 216 6.33 -24.29 18.68
N ASN A 217 6.13 -23.57 19.79
CA ASN A 217 4.90 -22.85 20.06
C ASN A 217 4.69 -21.65 19.12
N ILE A 218 5.76 -20.93 18.76
CA ILE A 218 5.73 -19.86 17.76
C ILE A 218 5.38 -20.44 16.40
N LEU A 219 5.93 -21.60 16.04
CA LEU A 219 5.60 -22.28 14.79
C LEU A 219 4.13 -22.66 14.73
N LYS A 220 3.59 -23.32 15.77
CA LYS A 220 2.15 -23.62 15.89
C LYS A 220 1.30 -22.35 15.81
N SER A 221 1.75 -21.27 16.44
CA SER A 221 1.07 -19.97 16.42
C SER A 221 1.07 -19.35 15.02
N LYS A 222 2.18 -19.45 14.27
CA LYS A 222 2.29 -19.01 12.86
C LYS A 222 1.36 -19.81 11.97
N LYS A 223 1.35 -21.14 12.10
CA LYS A 223 0.43 -22.03 11.37
C LYS A 223 -1.02 -21.58 11.57
N LYS A 224 -1.43 -21.43 12.84
CA LYS A 224 -2.80 -21.06 13.16
C LYS A 224 -3.18 -19.68 12.64
N LEU A 225 -2.24 -18.74 12.68
CA LEU A 225 -2.44 -17.40 12.13
C LEU A 225 -2.70 -17.46 10.62
N LEU A 226 -1.92 -18.27 9.90
CA LEU A 226 -2.07 -18.40 8.45
C LEU A 226 -3.39 -19.08 8.07
N GLU A 227 -3.81 -20.12 8.80
CA GLU A 227 -5.15 -20.73 8.64
C GLU A 227 -6.29 -19.71 8.82
N LEU A 228 -6.20 -18.86 9.85
CA LEU A 228 -7.21 -17.83 10.12
C LEU A 228 -7.22 -16.74 9.05
N GLU A 229 -6.05 -16.32 8.57
CA GLU A 229 -5.92 -15.34 7.47
C GLU A 229 -6.51 -15.91 6.17
N SER A 230 -6.20 -17.15 5.80
CA SER A 230 -6.79 -17.84 4.64
C SER A 230 -8.31 -17.96 4.76
N SER A 231 -8.81 -18.35 5.94
CA SER A 231 -10.26 -18.43 6.20
C SER A 231 -10.96 -17.08 6.06
N LEU A 232 -10.31 -16.00 6.50
CA LEU A 232 -10.85 -14.64 6.36
C LEU A 232 -10.86 -14.21 4.89
N SER A 233 -9.81 -14.49 4.13
CA SER A 233 -9.73 -14.22 2.69
C SER A 233 -10.90 -14.90 1.96
N PHE A 234 -11.16 -16.18 2.26
CA PHE A 234 -12.28 -16.93 1.70
C PHE A 234 -13.65 -16.32 2.03
N VAL A 235 -13.90 -15.96 3.31
CA VAL A 235 -15.16 -15.31 3.72
C VAL A 235 -15.36 -13.96 3.02
N LEU A 236 -14.28 -13.19 2.81
CA LEU A 236 -14.36 -11.92 2.09
C LEU A 236 -14.70 -12.13 0.61
N LYS A 237 -14.15 -13.17 -0.02
CA LYS A 237 -14.48 -13.53 -1.40
C LYS A 237 -15.97 -13.89 -1.54
N LEU A 238 -16.49 -14.75 -0.66
CA LEU A 238 -17.91 -15.12 -0.65
C LEU A 238 -18.86 -13.93 -0.40
N LEU A 239 -18.45 -12.95 0.41
CA LEU A 239 -19.24 -11.73 0.64
C LEU A 239 -19.29 -10.77 -0.55
N VAL A 240 -18.36 -10.90 -1.51
CA VAL A 240 -18.36 -10.11 -2.74
C VAL A 240 -19.15 -10.81 -3.84
N GLU A 241 -19.20 -12.14 -3.83
CA GLU A 241 -19.90 -12.95 -4.84
C GLU A 241 -21.41 -13.12 -4.57
N LYS A 242 -21.88 -12.97 -3.32
CA LYS A 242 -23.30 -12.97 -2.93
C LYS A 242 -23.87 -11.55 -2.88
#